data_AF-A0A7X5N1I0-F1
#
_entry.id   AF-A0A7X5N1I0-F1
#
_cell.length_a   1.000
_cell.length_b   1.000
_cell.length_c   1.000
_cell.angle_alpha   90.00
_cell.angle_beta   90.00
_cell.angle_gamma   90.00
#
_symmetry.space_group_name_H-M   'P 1'
#
loop_
_entity.id
_entity.type
_entity.pdbx_description
1 polymer ?
#
loop_
_entity_poly.entity_id
_entity_poly.type
_entity_poly.pdbx_seq_one_letter_code
_entity_poly.pdbx_strand_id
1 'polypeptide(L)'
;AFAYVYPNQPYEIHVCNAFWSASTTGTDSKAGTLVHETSHFTVVAGTQDRVYGQSGARSLAISNPAQAITNADSHEYFAENTPAQN
;
A
#
# COMPACT_ATOMS: atom_id res chain seq x y z
N ALA A 1 8.21 -5.06 -9.44
CA ALA A 1 7.03 -5.20 -8.57
C ALA A 1 7.48 -5.70 -7.21
N PHE A 2 6.80 -5.27 -6.15
CA PHE A 2 7.02 -5.73 -4.78
C PHE A 2 6.21 -6.99 -4.50
N ALA A 3 4.89 -6.95 -4.71
CA ALA A 3 4.02 -8.11 -4.60
C ALA A 3 2.78 -7.91 -5.49
N TYR A 4 1.84 -8.86 -5.42
CA TYR A 4 0.47 -8.71 -5.91
C TYR A 4 -0.47 -9.70 -5.19
N VAL A 5 -1.78 -9.43 -5.27
CA VAL A 5 -2.86 -10.32 -4.82
C VAL A 5 -3.97 -10.45 -5.85
N TYR A 6 -4.82 -11.45 -5.68
CA TYR A 6 -6.16 -11.46 -6.27
C TYR A 6 -7.18 -11.00 -5.21
N PRO A 7 -7.90 -9.87 -5.41
CA PRO A 7 -8.79 -9.31 -4.38
C PRO A 7 -9.86 -10.24 -3.82
N ASN A 8 -10.27 -11.25 -4.59
CA ASN A 8 -11.27 -12.26 -4.23
C ASN A 8 -10.69 -13.59 -3.74
N GLN A 9 -9.36 -13.68 -3.51
CA GLN A 9 -8.67 -14.86 -2.95
C GLN A 9 -7.93 -14.53 -1.65
N PRO A 10 -8.63 -14.06 -0.60
CA PRO A 10 -7.99 -13.77 0.68
C PRO A 10 -7.45 -15.06 1.35
N TYR A 11 -6.28 -15.10 1.98
CA TYR A 11 -5.27 -14.04 2.21
C TYR A 11 -3.91 -14.39 1.55
N GLU A 12 -3.93 -14.86 0.30
CA GLU A 12 -2.70 -15.25 -0.40
C GLU A 12 -2.02 -14.03 -1.04
N ILE A 13 -0.74 -13.80 -0.70
CA ILE A 13 0.10 -12.72 -1.23
C ILE A 13 1.27 -13.30 -2.01
N HIS A 14 1.43 -12.88 -3.26
CA HIS A 14 2.51 -13.31 -4.13
C HIS A 14 3.64 -12.27 -4.15
N VAL A 15 4.74 -12.54 -3.44
CA VAL A 15 5.88 -11.62 -3.38
C VAL A 15 6.81 -11.76 -4.59
N CYS A 16 7.36 -10.63 -5.03
CA CYS A 16 8.25 -10.50 -6.18
C CYS A 16 9.67 -10.06 -5.76
N ASN A 17 10.60 -9.95 -6.71
CA ASN A 17 12.02 -9.71 -6.42
C ASN A 17 12.30 -8.43 -5.61
N ALA A 18 11.55 -7.34 -5.82
CA ALA A 18 11.80 -6.08 -5.11
C ALA A 18 11.49 -6.17 -3.60
N PHE A 19 10.55 -7.04 -3.22
CA PHE A 19 10.21 -7.28 -1.81
C PHE A 19 11.42 -7.78 -1.02
N TRP A 20 12.24 -8.67 -1.61
CA TRP A 20 13.37 -9.27 -0.88
C TRP A 20 14.47 -8.28 -0.54
N SER A 21 14.71 -7.31 -1.43
CA SER A 21 15.68 -6.22 -1.22
C SER A 21 15.17 -5.09 -0.32
N ALA A 22 13.86 -5.01 -0.07
CA ALA A 22 13.28 -3.98 0.78
C ALA A 22 13.67 -4.16 2.27
N SER A 23 13.72 -3.05 3.00
CA SER A 23 13.88 -3.06 4.46
C SER A 23 12.67 -3.72 5.12
N THR A 24 12.83 -4.21 6.34
CA THR A 24 11.72 -4.84 7.09
C THR A 24 10.61 -3.82 7.41
N THR A 25 10.99 -2.59 7.75
CA THR A 25 10.12 -1.45 8.09
C THR A 25 10.69 -0.16 7.49
N GLY A 26 9.98 0.96 7.62
CA GLY A 26 10.32 2.24 7.00
C GLY A 26 9.51 2.45 5.73
N THR A 27 9.92 3.37 4.85
CA THR A 27 9.25 3.64 3.58
C THR A 27 9.41 2.51 2.57
N ASP A 28 8.34 2.15 1.85
CA ASP A 28 8.30 1.10 0.81
C ASP A 28 8.90 -0.23 1.31
N SER A 29 8.51 -0.60 2.53
CA SER A 29 9.10 -1.70 3.30
C SER A 29 8.37 -3.02 3.08
N LYS A 30 8.97 -4.12 3.52
CA LYS A 30 8.28 -5.42 3.55
C LYS A 30 6.99 -5.35 4.35
N ALA A 31 7.00 -4.69 5.51
CA ALA A 31 5.80 -4.48 6.31
C ALA A 31 4.77 -3.62 5.59
N GLY A 32 5.19 -2.52 4.97
CA GLY A 32 4.33 -1.63 4.18
C GLY A 32 3.69 -2.34 2.99
N THR A 33 4.48 -3.09 2.21
CA THR A 33 3.98 -3.93 1.11
C THR A 33 2.93 -4.92 1.61
N LEU A 34 3.12 -5.56 2.77
CA LEU A 34 2.09 -6.46 3.30
C LEU A 34 0.80 -5.71 3.70
N VAL A 35 0.90 -4.49 4.23
CA VAL A 35 -0.27 -3.63 4.49
C VAL A 35 -0.98 -3.24 3.19
N HIS A 36 -0.21 -2.83 2.18
CA HIS A 36 -0.68 -2.50 0.83
C HIS A 36 -1.50 -3.66 0.25
N GLU A 37 -0.88 -4.82 0.12
CA GLU A 37 -1.50 -6.00 -0.49
C GLU A 37 -2.69 -6.52 0.33
N THR A 38 -2.61 -6.46 1.66
CA THR A 38 -3.74 -6.85 2.53
C THR A 38 -4.95 -5.93 2.31
N SER A 39 -4.72 -4.65 2.04
CA SER A 39 -5.81 -3.69 1.80
C SER A 39 -6.60 -3.96 0.52
N HIS A 40 -5.99 -4.63 -0.47
CA HIS A 40 -6.65 -4.98 -1.73
C HIS A 40 -7.75 -6.04 -1.58
N PHE A 41 -7.67 -6.92 -0.57
CA PHE A 41 -8.69 -7.95 -0.39
C PHE A 41 -10.07 -7.30 -0.16
N THR A 42 -11.08 -7.77 -0.90
CA THR A 42 -12.43 -7.19 -0.85
C THR A 42 -13.09 -7.35 0.53
N VAL A 43 -12.66 -8.35 1.29
CA VAL A 43 -13.10 -8.60 2.68
C VAL A 43 -12.39 -7.73 3.72
N VAL A 44 -11.36 -6.95 3.31
CA VAL A 44 -10.61 -6.05 4.19
C VAL A 44 -10.99 -4.59 3.90
N ALA A 45 -10.55 -4.06 2.75
CA ALA A 45 -10.81 -2.68 2.36
C ALA A 45 -11.10 -2.51 0.86
N GLY A 46 -10.77 -3.50 0.01
CA GLY A 46 -11.03 -3.43 -1.42
C GLY A 46 -10.38 -2.24 -2.11
N THR A 47 -9.18 -1.84 -1.67
CA THR A 47 -8.44 -0.72 -2.24
C THR A 47 -8.00 -1.02 -3.68
N GLN A 48 -7.70 0.04 -4.41
CA GLN A 48 -7.21 0.01 -5.79
C GLN A 48 -5.82 0.66 -5.88
N ASP A 49 -5.08 0.35 -6.94
CA ASP A 49 -3.86 1.06 -7.28
C ASP A 49 -4.15 2.29 -8.14
N ARG A 50 -4.57 3.37 -7.49
CA ARG A 50 -4.90 4.62 -8.20
C ARG A 50 -3.65 5.40 -8.57
N VAL A 51 -2.71 5.48 -7.62
CA VAL A 51 -1.42 6.15 -7.76
C VAL A 51 -0.38 5.40 -6.94
N TYR A 52 0.87 5.54 -7.35
CA TYR A 52 2.02 4.94 -6.67
C TYR A 52 2.97 6.01 -6.12
N GLY A 53 3.69 5.68 -5.03
CA GLY A 53 4.70 6.50 -4.41
C GLY A 53 4.15 7.56 -3.45
N GLN A 54 4.91 7.90 -2.40
CA GLN A 54 4.51 8.89 -1.39
C GLN A 54 4.06 10.23 -1.98
N SER A 55 4.76 10.73 -3.01
CA SER A 55 4.40 11.98 -3.68
C SER A 55 3.06 11.88 -4.41
N GLY A 56 2.78 10.74 -5.04
CA GLY A 56 1.52 10.47 -5.73
C GLY A 56 0.38 10.35 -4.73
N ALA A 57 0.56 9.53 -3.69
CA ALA A 57 -0.41 9.35 -2.62
C ALA A 57 -0.73 10.67 -1.90
N ARG A 58 0.27 11.49 -1.58
CA ARG A 58 0.08 12.83 -0.98
C ARG A 58 -0.68 13.76 -1.90
N SER A 59 -0.34 13.79 -3.18
CA SER A 59 -1.04 14.62 -4.18
C SER A 59 -2.51 14.19 -4.34
N LEU A 60 -2.76 12.88 -4.33
CA LEU A 60 -4.11 12.32 -4.36
C LEU A 60 -4.89 12.66 -3.08
N ALA A 61 -4.27 12.57 -1.91
CA ALA A 61 -4.88 12.96 -0.64
C ALA A 61 -5.30 14.44 -0.61
N ILE A 62 -4.53 15.34 -1.22
CA ILE A 62 -4.86 16.77 -1.29
C ILE A 62 -5.97 17.05 -2.31
N SER A 63 -5.89 16.43 -3.49
CA SER A 63 -6.77 16.75 -4.63
C SER A 63 -8.09 15.97 -4.64
N ASN A 64 -8.08 14.72 -4.17
CA ASN A 64 -9.24 13.84 -4.14
C ASN A 64 -9.19 12.87 -2.95
N PRO A 65 -9.55 13.33 -1.73
CA PRO A 65 -9.54 12.50 -0.53
C PRO A 65 -10.38 11.22 -0.65
N ALA A 66 -11.51 11.26 -1.37
CA ALA A 66 -12.39 10.10 -1.55
C ALA A 66 -11.68 8.97 -2.34
N GLN A 67 -10.82 9.34 -3.29
CA GLN A 67 -9.96 8.37 -3.96
C GLN A 67 -8.77 7.95 -3.09
N ALA A 68 -8.20 8.87 -2.33
CA ALA A 68 -7.06 8.56 -1.46
C ALA A 68 -7.38 7.49 -0.40
N ILE A 69 -8.58 7.53 0.20
CA ILE A 69 -9.04 6.49 1.15
C ILE A 69 -9.34 5.14 0.49
N THR A 70 -9.32 5.05 -0.84
CA THR A 70 -9.48 3.79 -1.58
C THR A 70 -8.21 3.42 -2.35
N ASN A 71 -7.08 4.05 -2.05
CA ASN A 71 -5.77 3.77 -2.66
C ASN A 71 -4.90 2.93 -1.71
N ALA A 72 -4.31 1.84 -2.21
CA ALA A 72 -3.52 0.91 -1.39
C ALA A 72 -2.27 1.58 -0.79
N ASP A 73 -1.50 2.29 -1.62
CA ASP A 73 -0.33 3.08 -1.18
C ASP A 73 -0.66 4.10 -0.08
N SER A 74 -1.88 4.67 -0.06
CA SER A 74 -2.27 5.60 1.01
C SER A 74 -2.31 4.90 2.37
N HIS A 75 -2.75 3.64 2.41
CA HIS A 75 -2.81 2.84 3.64
C HIS A 75 -1.41 2.40 4.07
N GLU A 76 -0.58 1.98 3.11
CA GLU A 76 0.84 1.69 3.32
C GLU A 76 1.54 2.89 3.98
N TYR A 77 1.49 4.07 3.36
CA TYR A 77 2.23 5.22 3.87
C TYR A 77 1.67 5.79 5.17
N PHE A 78 0.36 5.66 5.42
CA PHE A 78 -0.21 5.97 6.72
C PHE A 78 0.33 5.03 7.81
N ALA A 79 0.43 3.73 7.53
CA ALA A 79 0.94 2.74 8.48
C ALA A 79 2.47 2.84 8.69
N GLU A 80 3.23 3.09 7.62
CA GLU A 80 4.68 3.22 7.68
C GLU A 80 5.13 4.50 8.40
N ASN A 81 4.35 5.59 8.28
CA ASN A 81 4.59 6.89 8.90
C ASN A 81 6.08 7.28 8.89
N THR A 82 6.71 7.24 7.72
CA THR A 82 8.14 7.49 7.55
C THR A 82 8.34 8.51 6.43
N PRO A 83 8.78 9.75 6.73
CA PRO A 83 9.08 10.30 8.05
C PRO A 83 7.83 10.46 8.93
N ALA A 84 8.00 10.32 10.25
CA ALA A 84 6.91 10.35 11.22
C ALA A 84 6.18 11.70 11.28
N GLN A 85 4.85 11.65 11.28
CA GLN A 85 3.90 12.76 11.42
C GLN A 85 2.79 12.38 12.42
N ASN A 86 2.15 13.40 13.04
CA ASN A 86 1.18 13.26 14.13
C ASN A 86 -0.25 13.52 13.67
#